data_AF-A0A8S4PXB1-F1
#
_entry.id   AF-A0A8S4PXB1-F1
#
_cell.length_a   1.000
_cell.length_b   1.000
_cell.length_c   1.000
_cell.angle_alpha   90.00
_cell.angle_beta   90.00
_cell.angle_gamma   90.00
#
_symmetry.space_group_name_H-M   'P 1'
#
loop_
_entity.id
_entity.type
_entity.pdbx_description
1 polymer ?
#
loop_
_entity_poly.entity_id
_entity_poly.type
_entity_poly.pdbx_seq_one_letter_code
_entity_poly.pdbx_strand_id
1 'polypeptide(L)'
;MRGISADGGVITIQGNKIFENWFWGITLKTRTTGNVQNNEVFSNKCGGIRVGTNYSARILIDSNTIRDHPGPALHTEVLRPETKRLLKDMSIQSKIQEGMPQDKVTLYISPPMLTDRNIIRKNGVGKLLKTNPLEICANCHSKGDLLKCTKCRKTQYCGKACQKQHWNKHKRICKIISGESSVVIKMKETKTSAGLTDATSFCIRIFDPSLKGIGEGIPPDPDSTQKFVVKVQAGNEARLYDPEAMISLYDQTVQLDIWLVSPTLYHIVMECGTLGANQFTSKKVYFWANYEKKGEVLRIHIDDFPPTPTW
;
A
#
# COMPACT_ATOMS: atom_id res chain seq x y z
N MET A 1 10.50 -4.17 -5.23
CA MET A 1 10.83 -5.59 -4.95
C MET A 1 9.72 -6.21 -4.14
N ARG A 2 9.53 -7.52 -4.30
CA ARG A 2 8.46 -8.31 -3.66
C ARG A 2 9.06 -9.10 -2.49
N GLY A 3 8.30 -9.22 -1.41
CA GLY A 3 8.60 -10.17 -0.34
C GLY A 3 8.32 -11.61 -0.77
N ILE A 4 8.29 -12.53 0.20
CA ILE A 4 7.95 -13.93 -0.04
C ILE A 4 6.42 -14.06 -0.07
N SER A 5 5.88 -14.69 -1.09
CA SER A 5 4.44 -14.98 -1.20
C SER A 5 4.24 -16.46 -1.50
N ALA A 6 3.51 -17.18 -0.65
CA ALA A 6 3.12 -18.57 -0.85
C ALA A 6 1.61 -18.67 -1.09
N ASP A 7 1.25 -19.40 -2.14
CA ASP A 7 -0.11 -19.53 -2.68
C ASP A 7 -0.52 -21.01 -2.75
N GLY A 8 -0.45 -21.67 -1.59
CA GLY A 8 -0.75 -23.09 -1.41
C GLY A 8 0.47 -23.96 -1.14
N GLY A 9 0.20 -25.19 -0.68
CA GLY A 9 1.22 -26.19 -0.36
C GLY A 9 1.80 -26.05 1.05
N VAL A 10 2.97 -26.68 1.25
CA VAL A 10 3.73 -26.67 2.51
C VAL A 10 5.03 -25.90 2.29
N ILE A 11 5.34 -24.95 3.17
CA ILE A 11 6.53 -24.12 3.05
C ILE A 11 7.25 -23.95 4.39
N THR A 12 8.58 -23.91 4.35
CA THR A 12 9.42 -23.45 5.46
C THR A 12 10.19 -22.20 5.03
N ILE A 13 10.06 -21.13 5.80
CA ILE A 13 10.79 -19.87 5.62
C ILE A 13 11.66 -19.70 6.85
N GLN A 14 12.97 -19.92 6.71
CA GLN A 14 13.88 -19.93 7.84
C GLN A 14 15.19 -19.19 7.58
N GLY A 15 15.64 -18.40 8.57
CA GLY A 15 16.98 -17.79 8.55
C GLY A 15 17.15 -16.63 7.56
N ASN A 16 16.07 -15.98 7.14
CA ASN A 16 16.10 -14.94 6.10
C ASN A 16 16.09 -13.52 6.67
N LYS A 17 16.70 -12.59 5.92
CA LYS A 17 16.49 -11.14 6.09
C LYS A 17 15.56 -10.63 5.01
N ILE A 18 14.33 -10.25 5.38
CA ILE A 18 13.24 -9.90 4.47
C ILE A 18 12.84 -8.45 4.72
N PHE A 19 13.33 -7.53 3.88
CA PHE A 19 13.22 -6.10 4.16
C PHE A 19 13.03 -5.22 2.93
N GLU A 20 12.55 -4.00 3.18
CA GLU A 20 12.34 -2.94 2.18
C GLU A 20 11.50 -3.36 0.96
N ASN A 21 10.61 -4.33 1.13
CA ASN A 21 9.66 -4.70 0.10
C ASN A 21 8.56 -3.65 0.01
N TRP A 22 8.09 -3.39 -1.21
CA TRP A 22 6.99 -2.45 -1.45
C TRP A 22 5.63 -2.96 -0.96
N PHE A 23 5.57 -4.24 -0.56
CA PHE A 23 4.38 -4.88 0.01
C PHE A 23 4.70 -5.43 1.41
N TRP A 24 4.10 -6.57 1.75
CA TRP A 24 4.40 -7.35 2.93
C TRP A 24 5.77 -8.03 2.80
N GLY A 25 6.40 -8.29 3.94
CA GLY A 25 7.60 -9.12 3.96
C GLY A 25 7.28 -10.57 3.58
N ILE A 26 6.28 -11.15 4.24
CA ILE A 26 5.81 -12.52 3.99
C ILE A 26 4.30 -12.50 3.80
N THR A 27 3.79 -13.20 2.79
CA THR A 27 2.35 -13.46 2.60
C THR A 27 2.12 -14.95 2.46
N LEU A 28 1.22 -15.51 3.27
CA LEU A 28 0.82 -16.92 3.23
C LEU A 28 -0.69 -16.99 2.98
N LYS A 29 -1.12 -17.64 1.89
CA LYS A 29 -2.54 -17.73 1.48
C LYS A 29 -2.85 -19.04 0.74
N THR A 30 -4.11 -19.23 0.34
CA THR A 30 -4.63 -20.32 -0.50
C THR A 30 -4.19 -21.71 -0.05
N ARG A 31 -4.55 -22.10 1.18
CA ARG A 31 -4.19 -23.40 1.80
C ARG A 31 -2.70 -23.59 2.16
N THR A 32 -1.92 -22.52 2.23
CA THR A 32 -0.52 -22.63 2.68
C THR A 32 -0.41 -23.08 4.13
N THR A 33 0.24 -24.22 4.34
CA THR A 33 0.77 -24.66 5.65
C THR A 33 2.22 -24.19 5.74
N GLY A 34 2.59 -23.49 6.80
CA GLY A 34 3.86 -22.75 6.85
C GLY A 34 4.58 -22.86 8.19
N ASN A 35 5.90 -23.05 8.15
CA ASN A 35 6.77 -22.77 9.29
C ASN A 35 7.62 -21.54 8.99
N VAL A 36 7.41 -20.45 9.73
CA VAL A 36 8.17 -19.20 9.60
C VAL A 36 9.03 -19.05 10.85
N GLN A 37 10.32 -19.29 10.71
CA GLN A 37 11.23 -19.44 11.85
C GLN A 37 12.51 -18.62 11.72
N ASN A 38 12.97 -17.98 12.79
CA ASN A 38 14.31 -17.36 12.83
C ASN A 38 14.58 -16.35 11.69
N ASN A 39 13.57 -15.61 11.25
CA ASN A 39 13.73 -14.58 10.21
C ASN A 39 13.80 -13.18 10.82
N GLU A 40 14.52 -12.28 10.16
CA GLU A 40 14.46 -10.84 10.39
C GLU A 40 13.57 -10.20 9.30
N VAL A 41 12.37 -9.77 9.67
CA VAL A 41 11.41 -9.11 8.77
C VAL A 41 11.32 -7.64 9.17
N PHE A 42 11.73 -6.71 8.29
CA PHE A 42 11.77 -5.29 8.69
C PHE A 42 11.57 -4.28 7.56
N SER A 43 11.04 -3.10 7.86
CA SER A 43 10.95 -1.96 6.91
C SER A 43 10.22 -2.23 5.58
N ASN A 44 9.41 -3.28 5.51
CA ASN A 44 8.47 -3.55 4.42
C ASN A 44 7.28 -2.58 4.47
N LYS A 45 6.83 -2.06 3.32
CA LYS A 45 5.93 -0.89 3.20
C LYS A 45 4.46 -1.15 3.53
N CYS A 46 4.01 -2.42 3.53
CA CYS A 46 2.68 -2.80 3.99
C CYS A 46 2.69 -3.43 5.39
N GLY A 47 3.74 -4.14 5.77
CA GLY A 47 3.79 -4.83 7.06
C GLY A 47 4.76 -6.01 7.06
N GLY A 48 4.83 -6.70 8.19
CA GLY A 48 5.72 -7.85 8.37
C GLY A 48 5.19 -9.10 7.67
N ILE A 49 4.26 -9.79 8.33
CA ILE A 49 3.70 -11.07 7.89
C ILE A 49 2.19 -10.90 7.69
N ARG A 50 1.69 -11.36 6.54
CA ARG A 50 0.27 -11.42 6.22
C ARG A 50 -0.19 -12.87 6.07
N VAL A 51 -1.29 -13.21 6.73
CA VAL A 51 -1.98 -14.51 6.60
C VAL A 51 -3.35 -14.25 5.98
N GLY A 52 -3.54 -14.72 4.75
CA GLY A 52 -4.82 -14.68 4.04
C GLY A 52 -5.64 -15.95 4.21
N THR A 53 -6.68 -16.12 3.39
CA THR A 53 -7.50 -17.34 3.30
C THR A 53 -6.63 -18.60 3.24
N ASN A 54 -6.80 -19.53 4.18
CA ASN A 54 -5.94 -20.71 4.31
C ASN A 54 -6.69 -22.03 4.56
N TYR A 55 -8.02 -22.02 4.66
CA TYR A 55 -8.88 -23.20 4.79
C TYR A 55 -8.39 -24.25 5.81
N SER A 56 -7.98 -23.78 6.99
CA SER A 56 -7.50 -24.60 8.13
C SER A 56 -6.04 -25.08 8.02
N ALA A 57 -5.29 -24.57 7.05
CA ALA A 57 -3.85 -24.80 7.00
C ALA A 57 -3.15 -24.23 8.26
N ARG A 58 -2.12 -24.93 8.74
CA ARG A 58 -1.42 -24.57 9.97
C ARG A 58 -0.22 -23.69 9.65
N ILE A 59 -0.13 -22.54 10.31
CA ILE A 59 1.00 -21.63 10.18
C ILE A 59 1.61 -21.45 11.55
N LEU A 60 2.87 -21.83 11.71
CA LEU A 60 3.69 -21.54 12.89
C LEU A 60 4.58 -20.35 12.60
N ILE A 61 4.58 -19.37 13.51
CA ILE A 61 5.48 -18.23 13.48
C ILE A 61 6.28 -18.27 14.77
N ASP A 62 7.58 -18.58 14.66
CA ASP A 62 8.45 -18.83 15.81
C ASP A 62 9.78 -18.09 15.71
N SER A 63 10.21 -17.47 16.82
CA SER A 63 11.57 -16.94 16.98
C SER A 63 11.99 -15.94 15.88
N ASN A 64 11.04 -15.18 15.33
CA ASN A 64 11.30 -14.15 14.32
C ASN A 64 11.47 -12.77 14.98
N THR A 65 12.24 -11.89 14.33
CA THR A 65 12.27 -10.46 14.65
C THR A 65 11.48 -9.68 13.60
N ILE A 66 10.35 -9.08 13.98
CA ILE A 66 9.44 -8.35 13.07
C ILE A 66 9.35 -6.89 13.50
N ARG A 67 9.89 -5.97 12.69
CA ARG A 67 10.11 -4.59 13.17
C ARG A 67 10.09 -3.49 12.12
N ASP A 68 9.90 -2.27 12.59
CA ASP A 68 10.11 -1.05 11.82
C ASP A 68 9.24 -0.96 10.55
N HIS A 69 8.03 -1.55 10.59
CA HIS A 69 7.05 -1.45 9.51
C HIS A 69 6.10 -0.25 9.73
N PRO A 70 5.80 0.55 8.68
CA PRO A 70 4.73 1.54 8.75
C PRO A 70 3.34 0.91 8.91
N GLY A 71 3.18 -0.34 8.45
CA GLY A 71 2.01 -1.18 8.70
C GLY A 71 2.24 -2.21 9.82
N PRO A 72 1.29 -3.13 10.07
CA PRO A 72 1.35 -4.03 11.22
C PRO A 72 2.49 -5.05 11.10
N ALA A 73 2.93 -5.56 12.24
CA ALA A 73 3.89 -6.67 12.30
C ALA A 73 3.29 -7.96 11.72
N LEU A 74 2.06 -8.24 12.10
CA LEU A 74 1.29 -9.39 11.68
C LEU A 74 -0.13 -8.93 11.34
N HIS A 75 -0.64 -9.41 10.21
CA HIS A 75 -2.03 -9.21 9.83
C HIS A 75 -2.66 -10.52 9.38
N THR A 76 -3.75 -10.88 10.03
CA THR A 76 -4.65 -11.95 9.62
C THR A 76 -5.84 -11.32 8.92
N GLU A 77 -6.09 -11.71 7.68
CA GLU A 77 -7.22 -11.20 6.91
C GLU A 77 -8.54 -11.51 7.63
N VAL A 78 -9.46 -10.53 7.64
CA VAL A 78 -10.79 -10.67 8.23
C VAL A 78 -11.81 -10.54 7.12
N LEU A 79 -12.61 -11.59 6.93
CA LEU A 79 -13.70 -11.59 5.96
C LEU A 79 -14.81 -10.65 6.40
N ARG A 80 -14.89 -9.48 5.77
CA ARG A 80 -15.95 -8.50 6.03
C ARG A 80 -17.32 -9.05 5.62
N PRO A 81 -18.40 -8.68 6.33
CA PRO A 81 -19.76 -9.11 5.98
C PRO A 81 -20.17 -8.73 4.55
N GLU A 82 -19.75 -7.55 4.05
CA GLU A 82 -20.06 -7.15 2.67
C GLU A 82 -19.37 -8.07 1.64
N THR A 83 -18.13 -8.48 1.90
CA THR A 83 -17.40 -9.44 1.06
C THR A 83 -18.09 -10.82 1.06
N LYS A 84 -18.62 -11.26 2.21
CA LYS A 84 -19.44 -12.49 2.29
C LYS A 84 -20.73 -12.40 1.46
N ARG A 85 -21.32 -11.21 1.34
CA ARG A 85 -22.53 -10.98 0.53
C ARG A 85 -22.21 -11.01 -0.97
N LEU A 86 -21.10 -10.41 -1.39
CA LEU A 86 -20.60 -10.43 -2.77
C LEU A 86 -20.21 -11.84 -3.24
N LEU A 87 -19.64 -12.68 -2.36
CA LEU A 87 -19.29 -14.08 -2.67
C LEU A 87 -20.50 -15.01 -2.90
N LYS A 88 -21.70 -14.57 -2.51
CA LYS A 88 -22.96 -15.28 -2.79
C LYS A 88 -23.53 -14.96 -4.18
N ASP A 89 -22.99 -13.96 -4.88
CA ASP A 89 -23.39 -13.63 -6.24
C ASP A 89 -22.71 -14.57 -7.24
N MET A 90 -23.51 -15.42 -7.89
CA MET A 90 -23.02 -16.50 -8.78
C MET A 90 -22.19 -15.98 -9.96
N SER A 91 -22.36 -14.72 -10.36
CA SER A 91 -21.60 -14.09 -11.45
C SER A 91 -20.13 -13.83 -11.11
N ILE A 92 -19.80 -13.72 -9.81
CA ILE A 92 -18.44 -13.54 -9.31
C ILE A 92 -17.80 -14.90 -8.97
N GLN A 93 -18.61 -15.91 -8.62
CA GLN A 93 -18.15 -17.27 -8.30
C GLN A 93 -17.35 -17.92 -9.44
N SER A 94 -17.76 -17.72 -10.70
CA SER A 94 -17.08 -18.30 -11.87
C SER A 94 -15.70 -17.68 -12.14
N LYS A 95 -15.48 -16.41 -11.77
CA LYS A 95 -14.17 -15.73 -11.93
C LYS A 95 -13.20 -16.00 -10.77
N ILE A 96 -13.72 -16.38 -9.58
CA ILE A 96 -12.92 -16.73 -8.40
C ILE A 96 -12.50 -18.23 -8.40
N GLN A 97 -13.15 -19.06 -9.22
CA GLN A 97 -12.88 -20.51 -9.32
C GLN A 97 -11.49 -20.88 -9.87
N GLU A 98 -10.73 -19.96 -10.47
CA GLU A 98 -9.33 -20.22 -10.83
C GLU A 98 -8.45 -20.28 -9.57
N GLY A 99 -8.33 -21.49 -9.00
CA GLY A 99 -7.50 -21.77 -7.82
C GLY A 99 -8.28 -22.04 -6.53
N MET A 100 -9.61 -21.91 -6.53
CA MET A 100 -10.44 -22.35 -5.41
C MET A 100 -10.84 -23.83 -5.55
N PRO A 101 -10.79 -24.60 -4.46
CA PRO A 101 -11.27 -25.97 -4.42
C PRO A 101 -12.80 -26.00 -4.65
N GLN A 102 -13.26 -26.83 -5.60
CA GLN A 102 -14.65 -26.87 -6.10
C GLN A 102 -15.71 -27.11 -5.01
N ASP A 103 -15.31 -27.57 -3.84
CA ASP A 103 -16.15 -28.03 -2.72
C ASP A 103 -16.31 -27.01 -1.57
N LYS A 104 -15.60 -25.87 -1.56
CA LYS A 104 -15.67 -24.90 -0.44
C LYS A 104 -16.06 -23.49 -0.88
N VAL A 105 -17.36 -23.22 -0.89
CA VAL A 105 -17.95 -21.88 -1.13
C VAL A 105 -17.66 -20.89 0.03
N THR A 106 -17.22 -21.38 1.20
CA THR A 106 -16.91 -20.53 2.36
C THR A 106 -15.41 -20.29 2.48
N LEU A 107 -14.98 -19.03 2.32
CA LEU A 107 -13.61 -18.60 2.64
C LEU A 107 -13.38 -18.78 4.15
N TYR A 108 -12.26 -19.42 4.51
CA TYR A 108 -11.91 -19.71 5.90
C TYR A 108 -10.44 -19.39 6.18
N ILE A 109 -10.19 -18.76 7.33
CA ILE A 109 -8.86 -18.32 7.78
C ILE A 109 -8.66 -18.85 9.20
N SER A 110 -7.72 -19.77 9.37
CA SER A 110 -7.18 -20.10 10.68
C SER A 110 -6.09 -19.10 11.07
N PRO A 111 -6.14 -18.53 12.28
CA PRO A 111 -5.05 -17.69 12.77
C PRO A 111 -3.75 -18.50 12.90
N PRO A 112 -2.59 -17.85 12.73
CA PRO A 112 -1.30 -18.51 12.94
C PRO A 112 -1.08 -18.82 14.42
N MET A 113 -0.30 -19.87 14.69
CA MET A 113 0.24 -20.18 16.00
C MET A 113 1.49 -19.32 16.22
N LEU A 114 1.45 -18.46 17.25
CA LEU A 114 2.54 -17.56 17.60
C LEU A 114 3.23 -18.04 18.87
N THR A 115 4.55 -18.12 18.84
CA THR A 115 5.36 -18.35 20.04
C THR A 115 5.74 -17.02 20.71
N ASP A 116 6.04 -17.07 22.00
CA ASP A 116 6.57 -15.98 22.81
C ASP A 116 8.01 -15.58 22.44
N ARG A 117 8.71 -16.43 21.67
CA ARG A 117 10.08 -16.17 21.19
C ARG A 117 10.15 -15.12 20.07
N ASN A 118 9.01 -14.70 19.51
CA ASN A 118 8.99 -13.66 18.49
C ASN A 118 9.22 -12.27 19.10
N ILE A 119 10.14 -11.51 18.50
CA ILE A 119 10.43 -10.14 18.90
C ILE A 119 9.72 -9.17 17.95
N ILE A 120 8.69 -8.49 18.46
CA ILE A 120 7.89 -7.52 17.68
C ILE A 120 8.08 -6.11 18.23
N ARG A 121 8.49 -5.15 17.39
CA ARG A 121 8.70 -3.76 17.83
C ARG A 121 8.55 -2.73 16.71
N LYS A 122 8.12 -1.51 17.05
CA LYS A 122 8.09 -0.33 16.14
C LYS A 122 7.30 -0.58 14.84
N ASN A 123 6.15 -1.22 14.94
CA ASN A 123 5.22 -1.42 13.82
C ASN A 123 3.96 -0.57 14.02
N GLY A 124 3.40 0.00 12.97
CA GLY A 124 2.28 0.96 13.07
C GLY A 124 1.03 0.53 12.30
N VAL A 125 -0.15 0.93 12.75
CA VAL A 125 -1.39 0.80 11.97
C VAL A 125 -2.02 2.19 11.96
N GLY A 126 -1.92 2.91 10.84
CA GLY A 126 -2.72 4.13 10.62
C GLY A 126 -2.17 5.47 11.13
N LYS A 127 -0.90 5.58 11.55
CA LYS A 127 -0.20 6.87 11.59
C LYS A 127 1.01 6.77 10.69
N LEU A 128 1.23 7.77 9.83
CA LEU A 128 2.54 7.98 9.20
C LEU A 128 3.54 7.92 10.36
N LEU A 129 4.33 6.84 10.45
CA LEU A 129 5.47 6.86 11.33
C LEU A 129 6.22 8.11 10.91
N LYS A 130 6.36 9.09 11.83
CA LYS A 130 7.41 10.09 11.68
C LYS A 130 8.65 9.24 11.50
N THR A 131 9.10 9.14 10.26
CA THR A 131 10.33 8.44 9.92
C THR A 131 11.40 9.31 10.52
N ASN A 132 11.68 9.12 11.81
CA ASN A 132 13.00 9.46 12.31
C ASN A 132 13.94 8.82 11.30
N PRO A 133 14.81 9.60 10.62
CA PRO A 133 15.75 9.05 9.68
C PRO A 133 16.42 7.90 10.40
N LEU A 134 16.16 6.69 9.93
CA LEU A 134 16.78 5.51 10.50
C LEU A 134 18.28 5.79 10.43
N GLU A 135 18.96 5.85 11.58
CA GLU A 135 20.41 6.12 11.69
C GLU A 135 21.24 4.93 11.21
N ILE A 136 20.90 4.45 10.01
CA ILE A 136 21.50 3.32 9.32
C ILE A 136 21.60 3.67 7.85
N CYS A 137 22.58 3.08 7.17
CA CYS A 137 22.72 3.23 5.73
C CYS A 137 21.48 2.69 5.01
N ALA A 138 20.88 3.48 4.12
CA ALA A 138 19.72 3.08 3.31
C ALA A 138 20.01 1.99 2.24
N ASN A 139 21.18 1.37 2.26
CA ASN A 139 21.55 0.28 1.36
C ASN A 139 21.96 -0.97 2.13
N CYS A 140 22.96 -0.86 3.01
CA CYS A 140 23.50 -2.00 3.77
C CYS A 140 23.01 -2.06 5.23
N HIS A 141 22.25 -1.07 5.69
CA HIS A 141 21.71 -0.96 7.05
C HIS A 141 22.74 -0.94 8.18
N SER A 142 24.02 -0.69 7.88
CA SER A 142 25.03 -0.48 8.90
C SER A 142 24.80 0.84 9.64
N LYS A 143 25.03 0.83 10.95
CA LYS A 143 25.13 2.04 11.78
C LYS A 143 26.53 2.67 11.63
N GLY A 144 26.68 3.90 12.11
CA GLY A 144 27.96 4.60 12.16
C GLY A 144 27.89 5.97 11.51
N ASP A 145 29.01 6.45 10.99
CA ASP A 145 29.08 7.73 10.30
C ASP A 145 28.40 7.66 8.93
N LEU A 146 27.31 8.42 8.77
CA LEU A 146 26.50 8.41 7.56
C LEU A 146 26.53 9.75 6.85
N LEU A 147 26.79 9.70 5.55
CA LEU A 147 26.69 10.82 4.63
C LEU A 147 25.24 11.00 4.18
N LYS A 148 24.70 12.21 4.37
CA LYS A 148 23.39 12.58 3.84
C LYS A 148 23.45 12.73 2.32
N CYS A 149 22.40 12.30 1.63
CA CYS A 149 22.21 12.57 0.21
C CYS A 149 22.27 14.09 -0.03
N THR A 150 23.12 14.55 -0.94
CA THR A 150 23.36 15.98 -1.16
C THR A 150 22.14 16.72 -1.71
N LYS A 151 21.26 16.02 -2.45
CA LYS A 151 20.05 16.61 -3.04
C LYS A 151 18.93 16.75 -2.02
N CYS A 152 18.43 15.64 -1.49
CA CYS A 152 17.26 15.67 -0.62
C CYS A 152 17.59 15.88 0.86
N ARG A 153 18.83 15.59 1.29
CA ARG A 153 19.30 15.64 2.69
C ARG A 153 18.51 14.80 3.69
N LYS A 154 17.55 13.97 3.25
CA LYS A 154 16.73 13.08 4.11
C LYS A 154 17.23 11.64 4.19
N THR A 155 17.88 11.12 3.14
CA THR A 155 18.41 9.74 3.11
C THR A 155 19.90 9.72 3.41
N GLN A 156 20.38 8.68 4.09
CA GLN A 156 21.74 8.56 4.61
C GLN A 156 22.45 7.29 4.11
N TYR A 157 23.77 7.37 3.89
CA TYR A 157 24.60 6.27 3.39
C TYR A 157 25.96 6.22 4.09
N CYS A 158 26.50 5.02 4.35
CA CYS A 158 27.86 4.88 4.89
C CYS A 158 28.96 5.25 3.87
N GLY A 159 28.59 5.50 2.62
CA GLY A 159 29.53 5.90 1.56
C GLY A 159 28.90 6.01 0.18
N LYS A 160 29.67 6.54 -0.78
CA LYS A 160 29.24 6.73 -2.18
C LYS A 160 28.87 5.41 -2.88
N ALA A 161 29.52 4.30 -2.53
CA ALA A 161 29.22 2.98 -3.09
C ALA A 161 27.78 2.54 -2.78
N CYS A 162 27.38 2.64 -1.50
CA CYS A 162 26.02 2.35 -1.06
C CYS A 162 24.99 3.31 -1.66
N GLN A 163 25.32 4.60 -1.81
CA GLN A 163 24.45 5.54 -2.51
C GLN A 163 24.24 5.14 -3.97
N LYS A 164 25.29 4.75 -4.69
CA LYS A 164 25.21 4.34 -6.11
C LYS A 164 24.37 3.08 -6.29
N GLN A 165 24.53 2.09 -5.41
CA GLN A 165 23.73 0.87 -5.41
C GLN A 165 22.24 1.15 -5.12
N HIS A 166 21.96 2.03 -4.15
CA HIS A 166 20.58 2.38 -3.80
C HIS A 166 19.93 3.39 -4.77
N TRP A 167 20.70 4.05 -5.64
CA TRP A 167 20.22 5.16 -6.47
C TRP A 167 19.01 4.82 -7.34
N ASN A 168 18.94 3.59 -7.88
CA ASN A 168 17.80 3.18 -8.70
C ASN A 168 16.47 3.20 -7.92
N LYS A 169 16.50 2.89 -6.62
CA LYS A 169 15.33 3.03 -5.73
C LYS A 169 15.15 4.48 -5.26
N HIS A 170 16.25 5.14 -4.92
CA HIS A 170 16.20 6.47 -4.30
C HIS A 170 15.89 7.61 -5.27
N LYS A 171 16.32 7.56 -6.53
CA LYS A 171 16.26 8.67 -7.50
C LYS A 171 14.87 9.32 -7.60
N ARG A 172 13.83 8.48 -7.65
CA ARG A 172 12.44 8.93 -7.77
C ARG A 172 12.02 9.70 -6.52
N ILE A 173 12.15 9.09 -5.34
CA ILE A 173 11.80 9.75 -4.08
C ILE A 173 12.68 10.98 -3.82
N CYS A 174 13.98 10.92 -4.14
CA CYS A 174 14.94 12.00 -3.96
C CYS A 174 14.49 13.32 -4.60
N LYS A 175 13.88 13.27 -5.79
CA LYS A 175 13.34 14.45 -6.48
C LYS A 175 12.13 15.02 -5.75
N ILE A 176 11.28 14.13 -5.23
CA ILE A 176 10.04 14.48 -4.54
C ILE A 176 10.36 15.20 -3.23
N ILE A 177 11.24 14.60 -2.42
CA ILE A 177 11.61 15.15 -1.10
C ILE A 177 12.66 16.27 -1.16
N SER A 178 13.06 16.74 -2.36
CA SER A 178 13.95 17.92 -2.51
C SER A 178 13.23 19.26 -2.59
N GLY A 179 11.88 19.30 -2.61
CA GLY A 179 11.12 20.50 -2.21
C GLY A 179 10.46 21.34 -3.31
N GLU A 180 10.47 20.91 -4.58
CA GLU A 180 9.65 21.52 -5.64
C GLU A 180 9.23 20.43 -6.63
N SER A 181 8.11 19.79 -6.36
CA SER A 181 7.61 18.78 -7.27
C SER A 181 6.09 18.73 -7.24
N SER A 182 5.51 18.80 -8.44
CA SER A 182 4.11 18.53 -8.69
C SER A 182 3.96 17.52 -9.82
N VAL A 183 2.83 16.84 -9.84
CA VAL A 183 2.39 15.98 -10.95
C VAL A 183 1.23 16.69 -11.64
N VAL A 184 1.34 16.85 -12.95
CA VAL A 184 0.29 17.45 -13.79
C VAL A 184 -0.57 16.33 -14.34
N ILE A 185 -1.86 16.38 -14.08
CA ILE A 185 -2.87 15.47 -14.63
C ILE A 185 -3.70 16.26 -15.63
N LYS A 186 -3.84 15.75 -16.85
CA LYS A 186 -4.77 16.31 -17.84
C LYS A 186 -6.11 15.61 -17.68
N MET A 187 -7.17 16.34 -17.39
CA MET A 187 -8.48 15.76 -17.07
C MET A 187 -9.06 14.92 -18.22
N LYS A 188 -8.76 15.28 -19.48
CA LYS A 188 -9.16 14.52 -20.67
C LYS A 188 -8.55 13.12 -20.78
N GLU A 189 -7.46 12.83 -20.08
CA GLU A 189 -6.78 11.53 -20.08
C GLU A 189 -7.27 10.62 -18.94
N THR A 190 -8.23 11.10 -18.13
CA THR A 190 -8.78 10.39 -16.96
C THR A 190 -10.12 9.72 -17.30
N LYS A 191 -10.50 8.73 -16.51
CA LYS A 191 -11.82 8.06 -16.59
C LYS A 191 -12.64 8.38 -15.36
N THR A 192 -13.93 8.65 -15.51
CA THR A 192 -14.86 8.78 -14.37
C THR A 192 -15.43 7.43 -13.99
N SER A 193 -15.94 7.31 -12.76
CA SER A 193 -16.61 6.09 -12.29
C SER A 193 -17.79 5.65 -13.18
N ALA A 194 -18.49 6.59 -13.83
CA ALA A 194 -19.56 6.31 -14.79
C ALA A 194 -19.05 5.86 -16.18
N GLY A 195 -17.83 6.25 -16.57
CA GLY A 195 -17.22 5.90 -17.86
C GLY A 195 -16.52 4.53 -17.87
N LEU A 196 -16.54 3.79 -16.77
CA LEU A 196 -15.99 2.45 -16.64
C LEU A 196 -17.08 1.41 -16.90
N THR A 197 -17.40 1.16 -18.17
CA THR A 197 -18.49 0.26 -18.60
C THR A 197 -18.04 -1.17 -18.94
N ASP A 198 -16.74 -1.47 -18.90
CA ASP A 198 -16.25 -2.83 -19.18
C ASP A 198 -16.69 -3.81 -18.08
N ALA A 199 -17.36 -4.90 -18.49
CA ALA A 199 -17.91 -5.98 -17.65
C ALA A 199 -16.87 -6.75 -16.78
N THR A 200 -15.60 -6.33 -16.82
CA THR A 200 -14.49 -6.83 -16.01
C THR A 200 -14.17 -5.93 -14.80
N SER A 201 -14.76 -4.73 -14.73
CA SER A 201 -14.40 -3.69 -13.75
C SER A 201 -15.62 -3.25 -12.93
N PHE A 202 -16.06 -4.07 -11.98
CA PHE A 202 -16.97 -3.61 -10.92
C PHE A 202 -16.23 -2.58 -10.04
N CYS A 203 -16.30 -1.29 -10.42
CA CYS A 203 -15.73 -0.19 -9.64
C CYS A 203 -16.79 0.41 -8.72
N ILE A 204 -17.26 -0.36 -7.74
CA ILE A 204 -18.12 0.18 -6.68
C ILE A 204 -17.20 0.87 -5.65
N ARG A 205 -17.32 2.19 -5.50
CA ARG A 205 -16.64 2.94 -4.45
C ARG A 205 -17.35 2.67 -3.12
N ILE A 206 -16.75 1.83 -2.30
CA ILE A 206 -17.24 1.52 -0.95
C ILE A 206 -16.47 2.38 0.05
N PHE A 207 -17.18 3.24 0.77
CA PHE A 207 -16.62 4.04 1.83
C PHE A 207 -16.72 3.31 3.17
N ASP A 208 -15.72 3.48 4.03
CA ASP A 208 -15.78 2.97 5.38
C ASP A 208 -16.81 3.78 6.18
N PRO A 209 -17.79 3.16 6.87
CA PRO A 209 -18.83 3.89 7.59
C PRO A 209 -18.30 4.82 8.70
N SER A 210 -17.06 4.65 9.13
CA SER A 210 -16.42 5.52 10.13
C SER A 210 -15.91 6.86 9.58
N LEU A 211 -15.91 7.05 8.25
CA LEU A 211 -15.45 8.28 7.61
C LEU A 211 -16.43 9.43 7.88
N LYS A 212 -15.90 10.58 8.31
CA LYS A 212 -16.70 11.76 8.67
C LYS A 212 -16.71 12.78 7.53
N GLY A 213 -17.91 13.13 7.06
CA GLY A 213 -18.09 14.21 6.07
C GLY A 213 -17.76 13.83 4.63
N ILE A 214 -17.69 12.53 4.30
CA ILE A 214 -17.56 12.10 2.91
C ILE A 214 -18.86 12.40 2.14
N GLY A 215 -18.73 12.99 0.94
CA GLY A 215 -19.87 13.48 0.15
C GLY A 215 -20.39 14.86 0.58
N GLU A 216 -19.84 15.43 1.65
CA GLU A 216 -20.19 16.77 2.16
C GLU A 216 -19.11 17.80 1.79
N GLY A 217 -19.48 19.09 1.82
CA GLY A 217 -18.54 20.21 1.62
C GLY A 217 -18.75 20.98 0.33
N ILE A 218 -17.83 21.91 0.05
CA ILE A 218 -17.84 22.72 -1.18
C ILE A 218 -17.00 21.99 -2.23
N PRO A 219 -17.57 21.65 -3.40
CA PRO A 219 -16.84 21.00 -4.47
C PRO A 219 -15.68 21.87 -4.97
N PRO A 220 -14.57 21.26 -5.40
CA PRO A 220 -13.48 21.98 -6.05
C PRO A 220 -13.96 22.76 -7.29
N ASP A 221 -13.77 24.09 -7.28
CA ASP A 221 -14.16 24.97 -8.39
C ASP A 221 -13.13 24.91 -9.54
N PRO A 222 -13.51 24.47 -10.76
CA PRO A 222 -12.65 24.43 -11.93
C PRO A 222 -12.00 25.76 -12.33
N ASP A 223 -12.66 26.88 -12.02
CA ASP A 223 -12.18 28.23 -12.35
C ASP A 223 -11.26 28.81 -11.24
N SER A 224 -11.21 28.14 -10.09
CA SER A 224 -10.37 28.55 -8.96
C SER A 224 -8.99 27.90 -8.98
N THR A 225 -7.98 28.65 -8.55
CA THR A 225 -6.62 28.16 -8.30
C THR A 225 -6.40 27.76 -6.84
N GLN A 226 -7.44 27.83 -6.01
CA GLN A 226 -7.37 27.48 -4.60
C GLN A 226 -7.00 26.01 -4.41
N LYS A 227 -6.11 25.75 -3.45
CA LYS A 227 -5.73 24.39 -3.09
C LYS A 227 -6.86 23.68 -2.33
N PHE A 228 -7.06 22.41 -2.65
CA PHE A 228 -7.97 21.50 -1.95
C PHE A 228 -7.29 20.14 -1.74
N VAL A 229 -7.88 19.28 -0.91
CA VAL A 229 -7.33 17.96 -0.59
C VAL A 229 -7.95 16.91 -1.48
N VAL A 230 -7.11 16.05 -2.05
CA VAL A 230 -7.53 14.84 -2.77
C VAL A 230 -6.93 13.61 -2.12
N LYS A 231 -7.68 12.52 -2.11
CA LYS A 231 -7.19 11.20 -1.73
C LYS A 231 -6.82 10.45 -3.00
N VAL A 232 -5.58 9.96 -3.06
CA VAL A 232 -5.09 9.07 -4.11
C VAL A 232 -4.86 7.69 -3.53
N GLN A 233 -5.38 6.67 -4.19
CA GLN A 233 -5.31 5.29 -3.73
C GLN A 233 -4.84 4.37 -4.86
N ALA A 234 -3.83 3.55 -4.56
CA ALA A 234 -3.31 2.55 -5.48
C ALA A 234 -4.40 1.50 -5.76
N GLY A 235 -4.64 1.21 -7.04
CA GLY A 235 -5.71 0.30 -7.48
C GLY A 235 -5.41 -1.18 -7.30
N ASN A 236 -6.22 -1.98 -8.01
CA ASN A 236 -6.40 -3.44 -7.97
C ASN A 236 -5.54 -4.20 -6.94
N GLU A 237 -6.20 -4.60 -5.85
CA GLU A 237 -5.66 -5.42 -4.78
C GLU A 237 -5.09 -6.76 -5.28
N ALA A 238 -5.59 -7.30 -6.39
CA ALA A 238 -5.22 -8.60 -6.92
C ALA A 238 -3.93 -8.63 -7.77
N ARG A 239 -3.40 -7.48 -8.23
CA ARG A 239 -2.17 -7.44 -9.04
C ARG A 239 -0.97 -6.98 -8.22
N LEU A 240 0.10 -7.78 -8.26
CA LEU A 240 1.40 -7.45 -7.65
C LEU A 240 1.98 -6.21 -8.34
N TYR A 241 2.71 -5.36 -7.59
CA TYR A 241 3.39 -4.13 -8.03
C TYR A 241 3.34 -3.82 -9.54
N ASP A 242 2.46 -2.91 -9.93
CA ASP A 242 2.26 -2.51 -11.32
C ASP A 242 2.17 -0.98 -11.39
N PRO A 243 3.26 -0.27 -11.74
CA PRO A 243 3.26 1.19 -11.89
C PRO A 243 2.26 1.73 -12.90
N GLU A 244 1.86 0.89 -13.86
CA GLU A 244 0.90 1.23 -14.90
C GLU A 244 -0.54 0.87 -14.48
N ALA A 245 -0.73 0.36 -13.26
CA ALA A 245 -2.05 0.12 -12.72
C ALA A 245 -2.83 1.43 -12.58
N MET A 246 -4.12 1.35 -12.87
CA MET A 246 -5.03 2.45 -12.61
C MET A 246 -5.07 2.76 -11.11
N ILE A 247 -4.95 4.04 -10.78
CA ILE A 247 -5.14 4.58 -9.43
C ILE A 247 -6.44 5.37 -9.38
N SER A 248 -7.08 5.38 -8.23
CA SER A 248 -8.24 6.24 -8.00
C SER A 248 -7.81 7.53 -7.31
N LEU A 249 -8.43 8.64 -7.71
CA LEU A 249 -8.25 9.95 -7.10
C LEU A 249 -9.64 10.55 -6.89
N TYR A 250 -9.91 10.98 -5.66
CA TYR A 250 -11.16 11.66 -5.37
C TYR A 250 -11.04 12.72 -4.27
N ASP A 251 -11.91 13.71 -4.31
CA ASP A 251 -12.03 14.74 -3.27
C ASP A 251 -13.08 14.38 -2.21
N GLN A 252 -13.21 15.20 -1.15
CA GLN A 252 -14.15 14.94 -0.06
C GLN A 252 -15.61 14.90 -0.52
N THR A 253 -16.01 15.77 -1.45
CA THR A 253 -17.40 15.83 -1.94
C THR A 253 -17.71 14.74 -2.95
N VAL A 254 -16.70 14.00 -3.41
CA VAL A 254 -16.80 12.95 -4.44
C VAL A 254 -17.31 13.52 -5.79
N GLN A 255 -17.22 14.83 -6.00
CA GLN A 255 -17.57 15.43 -7.30
C GLN A 255 -16.39 15.34 -8.27
N LEU A 256 -15.17 15.45 -7.75
CA LEU A 256 -13.98 14.98 -8.43
C LEU A 256 -13.80 13.51 -8.04
N ASP A 257 -14.22 12.60 -8.92
CA ASP A 257 -13.98 11.16 -8.80
C ASP A 257 -13.46 10.60 -10.13
N ILE A 258 -12.16 10.36 -10.17
CA ILE A 258 -11.46 9.96 -11.38
C ILE A 258 -10.53 8.77 -11.16
N TRP A 259 -10.23 8.12 -12.27
CA TRP A 259 -9.27 7.06 -12.41
C TRP A 259 -8.24 7.44 -13.47
N LEU A 260 -6.98 7.16 -13.20
CA LEU A 260 -5.87 7.53 -14.07
C LEU A 260 -4.71 6.56 -13.94
N VAL A 261 -3.76 6.62 -14.87
CA VAL A 261 -2.47 5.94 -14.75
C VAL A 261 -1.41 7.00 -14.49
N SER A 262 -0.69 6.87 -13.39
CA SER A 262 0.43 7.75 -13.05
C SER A 262 1.47 6.97 -12.25
N PRO A 263 2.54 6.48 -12.91
CA PRO A 263 3.61 5.76 -12.22
C PRO A 263 4.17 6.57 -11.06
N THR A 264 4.37 7.87 -11.24
CA THR A 264 4.88 8.77 -10.19
C THR A 264 3.98 8.79 -8.95
N LEU A 265 2.66 8.99 -9.11
CA LEU A 265 1.75 8.99 -7.96
C LEU A 265 1.63 7.60 -7.36
N TYR A 266 1.58 6.55 -8.18
CA TYR A 266 1.57 5.17 -7.71
C TYR A 266 2.80 4.87 -6.83
N HIS A 267 4.00 5.28 -7.26
CA HIS A 267 5.21 5.13 -6.46
C HIS A 267 5.11 5.83 -5.11
N ILE A 268 4.63 7.08 -5.07
CA ILE A 268 4.50 7.84 -3.83
C ILE A 268 3.49 7.18 -2.90
N VAL A 269 2.36 6.74 -3.44
CA VAL A 269 1.32 6.05 -2.67
C VAL A 269 1.86 4.75 -2.09
N MET A 270 2.60 3.95 -2.87
CA MET A 270 3.18 2.71 -2.39
C MET A 270 4.31 2.94 -1.37
N GLU A 271 5.09 4.00 -1.52
CA GLU A 271 6.21 4.31 -0.63
C GLU A 271 5.74 4.94 0.70
N CYS A 272 4.91 5.98 0.61
CA CYS A 272 4.54 6.85 1.73
C CYS A 272 3.11 6.61 2.25
N GLY A 273 2.29 5.88 1.51
CA GLY A 273 0.88 5.69 1.86
C GLY A 273 0.65 4.90 3.12
N THR A 274 -0.59 4.97 3.57
CA THR A 274 -1.14 4.15 4.65
C THR A 274 -2.00 3.05 4.04
N LEU A 275 -1.99 1.87 4.64
CA LEU A 275 -2.87 0.79 4.23
C LEU A 275 -4.33 1.17 4.45
N GLY A 276 -5.20 0.73 3.53
CA GLY A 276 -6.64 0.77 3.73
C GLY A 276 -7.08 -0.06 4.94
N ALA A 277 -8.34 0.12 5.34
CA ALA A 277 -8.89 -0.58 6.52
C ALA A 277 -8.93 -2.11 6.35
N ASN A 278 -8.85 -2.63 5.12
CA ASN A 278 -8.74 -4.08 4.85
C ASN A 278 -7.32 -4.62 5.01
N GLN A 279 -6.30 -3.76 5.18
CA GLN A 279 -4.90 -4.13 5.33
C GLN A 279 -4.42 -5.14 4.26
N PHE A 280 -4.91 -5.01 3.02
CA PHE A 280 -4.55 -5.91 1.93
C PHE A 280 -3.26 -5.46 1.26
N THR A 281 -3.35 -4.73 0.16
CA THR A 281 -2.19 -4.17 -0.56
C THR A 281 -2.44 -2.74 -1.03
N SER A 282 -3.70 -2.31 -1.07
CA SER A 282 -4.07 -0.95 -1.46
C SER A 282 -3.64 0.05 -0.38
N LYS A 283 -2.79 0.99 -0.80
CA LYS A 283 -2.34 2.11 0.00
C LYS A 283 -2.98 3.40 -0.48
N LYS A 284 -3.14 4.35 0.43
CA LYS A 284 -3.67 5.70 0.16
C LYS A 284 -2.77 6.80 0.71
N VAL A 285 -2.73 7.92 0.01
CA VAL A 285 -2.09 9.17 0.42
C VAL A 285 -3.04 10.32 0.11
N TYR A 286 -3.05 11.34 0.96
CA TYR A 286 -3.75 12.59 0.69
C TYR A 286 -2.75 13.61 0.16
N PHE A 287 -3.14 14.38 -0.85
CA PHE A 287 -2.31 15.40 -1.49
C PHE A 287 -3.06 16.72 -1.56
N TRP A 288 -2.32 17.82 -1.56
CA TRP A 288 -2.84 19.09 -2.02
C TRP A 288 -2.97 19.07 -3.55
N ALA A 289 -4.06 19.63 -4.06
CA ALA A 289 -4.30 19.79 -5.48
C ALA A 289 -4.93 21.13 -5.80
N ASN A 290 -4.80 21.62 -7.03
CA ASN A 290 -5.56 22.75 -7.55
C ASN A 290 -5.84 22.56 -9.04
N TYR A 291 -6.90 23.20 -9.53
CA TYR A 291 -7.16 23.28 -10.95
C TYR A 291 -6.31 24.36 -11.62
N GLU A 292 -6.08 24.16 -12.91
CA GLU A 292 -5.49 25.10 -13.85
C GLU A 292 -6.26 25.01 -15.16
N LYS A 293 -6.22 26.09 -15.96
CA LYS A 293 -6.87 26.16 -17.28
C LYS A 293 -8.36 25.80 -17.21
N LYS A 294 -9.10 26.43 -16.30
CA LYS A 294 -10.56 26.22 -16.14
C LYS A 294 -10.94 24.74 -15.98
N GLY A 295 -10.20 24.02 -15.14
CA GLY A 295 -10.43 22.61 -14.86
C GLY A 295 -9.84 21.62 -15.87
N GLU A 296 -9.21 22.04 -16.97
CA GLU A 296 -8.61 21.08 -17.92
C GLU A 296 -7.40 20.34 -17.33
N VAL A 297 -6.74 20.96 -16.36
CA VAL A 297 -5.53 20.46 -15.71
C VAL A 297 -5.72 20.43 -14.21
N LEU A 298 -5.38 19.30 -13.60
CA LEU A 298 -5.30 19.11 -12.16
C LEU A 298 -3.83 18.97 -11.76
N ARG A 299 -3.32 19.91 -10.97
CA ARG A 299 -1.96 19.84 -10.42
C ARG A 299 -2.00 19.21 -9.05
N ILE A 300 -1.20 18.16 -8.83
CA ILE A 300 -1.00 17.50 -7.55
C ILE A 300 0.35 17.91 -6.97
N HIS A 301 0.37 18.51 -5.79
CA HIS A 301 1.59 18.89 -5.08
C HIS A 301 2.11 17.69 -4.29
N ILE A 302 3.38 17.31 -4.50
CA ILE A 302 3.96 16.07 -3.92
C ILE A 302 5.14 16.35 -2.97
N ASP A 303 5.45 17.62 -2.77
CA ASP A 303 6.46 18.17 -1.86
C ASP A 303 5.89 18.47 -0.46
N ASP A 304 4.59 18.75 -0.36
CA ASP A 304 3.86 18.99 0.89
C ASP A 304 2.60 18.13 0.98
N PHE A 305 2.41 17.45 2.11
CA PHE A 305 1.27 16.55 2.35
C PHE A 305 0.30 17.18 3.37
N PRO A 306 -1.01 17.24 3.07
CA PRO A 306 -1.99 17.70 4.04
C PRO A 306 -2.03 16.77 5.26
N PRO A 307 -2.46 17.29 6.43
CA PRO A 307 -2.83 16.46 7.56
C PRO A 307 -3.84 15.39 7.13
N THR A 308 -3.76 14.18 7.70
CA THR A 308 -4.67 13.09 7.35
C THR A 308 -6.11 13.47 7.68
N PRO A 309 -6.99 13.61 6.67
CA PRO A 309 -8.39 13.95 6.89
C PRO A 309 -9.16 12.81 7.55
N THR A 310 -10.32 13.13 8.12
CA THR A 310 -11.23 12.14 8.73
C THR A 310 -12.17 11.45 7.72
N TRP A 311 -12.06 11.79 6.43
CA TRP A 311 -12.87 11.25 5.32
C TRP A 311 -12.09 10.32 4.39
#